data_AF-A0AAD5BVC5-F1
#
_entry.id   AF-A0AAD5BVC5-F1
#
_cell.length_a   1.000
_cell.length_b   1.000
_cell.length_c   1.000
_cell.angle_alpha   90.00
_cell.angle_beta   90.00
_cell.angle_gamma   90.00
#
_symmetry.space_group_name_H-M   'P 1'
#
loop_
_entity.id
_entity.type
_entity.pdbx_description
1 polymer ?
#
loop_
_entity_poly.entity_id
_entity_poly.type
_entity_poly.pdbx_seq_one_letter_code
_entity_poly.pdbx_strand_id
1 'polypeptide(L)'
;MFLKIDGCFFLQLETAPGDYRFPTTNQSRHCFTRYVEYHRCVAAKGEDASECDKFAKYYRSLCPGEWIDRWNEQRENGTFPGPL
;
A
#
# COMPACT_ATOMS: atom_id res chain seq x y z
N MET A 1 9.80 -3.22 8.72
CA MET A 1 10.69 -2.03 8.68
C MET A 1 11.62 -2.05 9.89
N PHE A 2 12.30 -3.18 10.08
CA PHE A 2 13.30 -3.37 11.13
C PHE A 2 14.32 -4.32 10.53
N LEU A 3 15.56 -3.87 10.37
CA LEU A 3 16.65 -4.73 9.95
C LEU A 3 17.40 -5.16 11.21
N LYS A 4 17.54 -6.47 11.43
CA LYS A 4 18.42 -7.01 12.47
C LYS A 4 19.83 -7.08 11.89
N ILE A 5 20.71 -6.19 12.37
CA ILE A 5 22.15 -6.28 12.18
C ILE A 5 22.77 -6.16 13.58
N ASP A 6 23.53 -7.17 14.01
CA ASP A 6 24.31 -7.17 15.25
C ASP A 6 23.55 -6.82 16.55
N GLY A 7 22.32 -7.34 16.71
CA GLY A 7 21.53 -7.12 17.93
C GLY A 7 20.99 -5.69 18.11
N CYS A 8 21.28 -4.78 17.17
CA CYS A 8 20.73 -3.43 17.13
C CYS A 8 19.54 -3.38 16.17
N PHE A 9 18.41 -2.85 16.64
CA PHE A 9 17.27 -2.55 15.79
C PHE A 9 17.53 -1.25 15.03
N PHE A 10 17.97 -1.34 13.78
CA PHE A 10 18.05 -0.17 12.92
C PHE A 10 16.67 0.11 12.30
N LEU A 11 16.14 1.31 12.62
CA LEU A 11 14.98 1.88 11.96
C LEU A 11 15.41 2.37 10.57
N GLN A 12 14.88 1.75 9.52
CA GLN A 12 15.08 2.24 8.16
C GLN A 12 14.12 3.41 7.92
N LEU A 13 14.63 4.64 7.77
CA LEU A 13 13.83 5.86 7.56
C LEU A 13 13.52 6.06 6.07
N GLU A 14 12.47 5.40 5.59
CA GLU A 14 12.02 5.49 4.19
C GLU A 14 10.48 5.53 4.09
N THR A 15 9.95 6.20 3.07
CA THR A 15 8.51 6.29 2.81
C THR A 15 8.21 6.16 1.31
N ALA A 16 6.93 6.28 0.93
CA ALA A 16 6.53 6.29 -0.48
C ALA A 16 7.21 7.44 -1.25
N PRO A 17 7.74 7.19 -2.46
CA PRO A 17 8.35 8.24 -3.28
C PRO A 17 7.29 9.20 -3.83
N GLY A 18 7.71 10.39 -4.23
CA GLY A 18 6.86 11.32 -4.98
C GLY A 18 6.44 10.72 -6.33
N ASP A 19 5.15 10.80 -6.64
CA ASP A 19 4.59 10.30 -7.90
C ASP A 19 4.07 11.50 -8.73
N TYR A 20 4.69 11.75 -9.88
CA TYR A 20 4.36 12.88 -10.74
C TYR A 20 2.93 12.81 -11.31
N ARG A 21 2.28 11.64 -11.25
CA ARG A 21 0.86 11.47 -11.61
C ARG A 21 -0.07 12.18 -10.62
N PHE A 22 0.41 12.48 -9.40
CA PHE A 22 -0.35 13.10 -8.31
C PHE A 22 0.35 14.35 -7.75
N PRO A 23 0.50 15.44 -8.56
CA PRO A 23 1.28 16.62 -8.19
C PRO A 23 0.58 17.54 -7.18
N THR A 24 -0.71 17.32 -6.91
CA THR A 24 -1.52 18.18 -6.04
C THR A 24 -1.37 17.81 -4.57
N THR A 25 -1.64 18.75 -3.66
CA THR A 25 -1.65 18.49 -2.21
C THR A 25 -2.64 17.41 -1.78
N ASN A 26 -3.76 17.26 -2.50
CA ASN A 26 -4.71 16.19 -2.23
C ASN A 26 -4.15 14.82 -2.69
N GLN A 27 -3.70 14.01 -1.73
CA GLN A 27 -3.12 12.69 -1.97
C GLN A 27 -4.14 11.54 -1.89
N SER A 28 -5.44 11.82 -1.77
CA SER A 28 -6.46 10.76 -1.66
C SER A 28 -6.48 9.83 -2.88
N ARG A 29 -6.33 10.37 -4.09
CA ARG A 29 -6.22 9.56 -5.31
C ARG A 29 -4.93 8.75 -5.33
N HIS A 30 -3.82 9.30 -4.86
CA HIS A 30 -2.55 8.58 -4.79
C HIS A 30 -2.65 7.37 -3.86
N CYS A 31 -3.19 7.56 -2.65
CA CYS A 31 -3.49 6.49 -1.71
C CYS A 31 -4.36 5.40 -2.36
N PHE A 32 -5.52 5.78 -2.92
CA PHE A 32 -6.44 4.82 -3.53
C PHE A 32 -5.80 4.04 -4.69
N THR A 33 -5.05 4.72 -5.56
CA THR A 33 -4.34 4.06 -6.67
C THR A 33 -3.32 3.05 -6.16
N ARG A 34 -2.52 3.37 -5.13
CA ARG A 34 -1.54 2.41 -4.58
C ARG A 34 -2.20 1.20 -3.91
N TYR A 35 -3.33 1.40 -3.24
CA TYR A 35 -4.11 0.31 -2.66
C TYR A 35 -4.62 -0.66 -3.75
N VAL A 36 -5.20 -0.12 -4.83
CA VAL A 36 -5.67 -0.92 -5.97
C VAL A 36 -4.51 -1.60 -6.70
N GLU A 37 -3.39 -0.92 -6.92
CA GLU A 37 -2.19 -1.50 -7.56
C GLU A 37 -1.66 -2.71 -6.78
N TYR A 38 -1.60 -2.63 -5.44
CA TYR A 38 -1.19 -3.76 -4.60
C TYR A 38 -2.10 -4.97 -4.81
N HIS A 39 -3.41 -4.77 -4.72
CA HIS A 39 -4.34 -5.88 -4.77
C HIS A 39 -4.49 -6.49 -6.17
N ARG A 40 -4.37 -5.70 -7.23
CA ARG A 40 -4.23 -6.22 -8.60
C ARG A 40 -2.98 -7.05 -8.76
N CYS A 41 -1.86 -6.61 -8.17
CA CYS A 41 -0.61 -7.34 -8.19
C CYS A 41 -0.76 -8.71 -7.52
N VAL A 42 -1.36 -8.76 -6.34
CA VAL A 42 -1.64 -10.01 -5.61
C VAL A 42 -2.60 -10.91 -6.39
N ALA A 43 -3.66 -10.37 -6.98
CA ALA A 43 -4.60 -11.15 -7.80
C ALA A 43 -3.93 -11.77 -9.05
N ALA A 44 -2.98 -11.06 -9.66
CA ALA A 44 -2.30 -11.52 -10.87
C ALA A 44 -1.11 -12.45 -10.59
N LYS A 45 -0.38 -12.26 -9.49
CA LYS A 45 0.90 -12.93 -9.21
C LYS A 45 0.88 -13.88 -8.02
N GLY A 46 -0.15 -13.82 -7.19
CA GLY A 46 -0.23 -14.54 -5.92
C GLY A 46 0.24 -13.71 -4.72
N GLU A 47 -0.06 -14.21 -3.52
CA GLU A 47 0.19 -13.52 -2.24
C GLU A 47 1.68 -13.42 -1.88
N ASP A 48 2.49 -14.40 -2.30
CA ASP A 48 3.93 -14.48 -1.99
C ASP A 48 4.83 -13.71 -2.98
N ALA A 49 4.24 -12.94 -3.90
CA ALA A 49 4.99 -12.18 -4.88
C ALA A 49 5.65 -10.96 -4.22
N SER A 50 6.95 -11.06 -3.92
CA SER A 50 7.77 -9.98 -3.32
C SER A 50 7.74 -8.68 -4.12
N GLU A 51 7.45 -8.75 -5.42
CA GLU A 51 7.26 -7.57 -6.28
C GLU A 51 6.05 -6.71 -5.88
N CYS A 52 5.06 -7.28 -5.19
CA CYS A 52 3.87 -6.58 -4.71
C CYS A 52 4.12 -5.86 -3.37
N ASP A 53 5.14 -6.27 -2.59
CA ASP A 53 5.47 -5.68 -1.28
C ASP A 53 5.77 -4.19 -1.35
N LYS A 54 6.34 -3.73 -2.47
CA LYS A 54 6.59 -2.30 -2.70
C LYS A 54 5.29 -1.49 -2.68
N PHE A 55 4.24 -1.98 -3.33
CA PHE A 55 2.93 -1.32 -3.33
C PHE A 55 2.31 -1.39 -1.95
N ALA A 56 2.52 -2.51 -1.24
CA ALA A 56 2.07 -2.68 0.14
C ALA A 56 2.69 -1.65 1.09
N LYS A 57 4.01 -1.41 0.98
CA LYS A 57 4.71 -0.35 1.71
C LYS A 57 4.11 1.01 1.37
N TYR A 58 3.89 1.30 0.09
CA TYR A 58 3.43 2.63 -0.34
C TYR A 58 2.02 2.97 0.12
N TYR A 59 1.03 2.09 -0.07
CA TYR A 59 -0.34 2.42 0.37
C TYR A 59 -0.43 2.52 1.89
N ARG A 60 0.32 1.71 2.65
CA ARG A 60 0.39 1.81 4.12
C ARG A 60 1.03 3.11 4.61
N SER A 61 1.95 3.69 3.83
CA SER A 61 2.55 4.99 4.14
C SER A 61 1.67 6.19 3.75
N LEU A 62 0.83 6.04 2.71
CA LEU A 62 0.04 7.14 2.14
C LEU A 62 -1.39 7.22 2.70
N CYS A 63 -2.00 6.08 3.00
CA CYS A 63 -3.41 6.00 3.36
C CYS A 63 -3.61 6.11 4.87
N PRO A 64 -4.68 6.81 5.34
CA PRO A 64 -5.15 6.68 6.70
C PRO A 64 -5.52 5.21 7.01
N GLY A 65 -5.19 4.72 8.21
CA GLY A 65 -5.50 3.35 8.63
C GLY A 65 -7.00 3.02 8.50
N GLU A 66 -7.87 3.92 8.96
CA GLU A 66 -9.33 3.78 8.86
C GLU A 66 -9.82 3.55 7.42
N TRP A 67 -9.17 4.17 6.43
CA TRP A 67 -9.56 3.97 5.03
C TRP A 67 -9.19 2.59 4.53
N ILE A 68 -8.00 2.11 4.91
CA ILE A 68 -7.53 0.75 4.59
C ILE A 68 -8.48 -0.27 5.22
N ASP A 69 -8.79 -0.12 6.51
CA ASP A 69 -9.63 -1.06 7.25
C ASP A 69 -11.02 -1.16 6.63
N ARG A 70 -11.66 -0.03 6.35
CA ARG A 70 -12.96 0.01 5.67
C ARG A 70 -12.92 -0.61 4.28
N TRP A 71 -11.87 -0.37 3.50
CA TRP A 71 -11.76 -0.97 2.17
C TRP A 71 -11.50 -2.48 2.23
N ASN A 72 -10.77 -2.97 3.24
CA ASN A 72 -10.57 -4.39 3.47
C ASN A 72 -11.92 -5.07 3.79
N GLU A 73 -12.72 -4.50 4.69
CA GLU A 73 -14.07 -5.02 4.99
C GLU A 73 -14.96 -5.04 3.73
N GLN A 74 -14.94 -3.96 2.95
CA GLN A 74 -15.71 -3.90 1.70
C GLN A 74 -15.26 -4.96 0.69
N ARG A 75 -13.99 -5.31 0.63
CA ARG A 75 -13.48 -6.37 -0.24
C ARG A 75 -13.91 -7.75 0.23
N GLU A 76 -13.79 -8.02 1.52
CA GLU A 76 -14.23 -9.30 2.12
C GLU A 76 -15.73 -9.51 1.92
N ASN A 77 -16.51 -8.43 1.98
CA ASN A 77 -17.96 -8.44 1.72
C ASN A 77 -18.33 -8.40 0.22
N GLY A 78 -17.36 -8.27 -0.69
CA GLY A 78 -17.62 -8.16 -2.13
C GLY A 78 -18.30 -6.85 -2.58
N THR A 79 -18.31 -5.82 -1.74
CA THR A 79 -18.96 -4.52 -2.00
C THR A 79 -17.96 -3.39 -2.30
N PHE A 80 -16.70 -3.71 -2.56
CA PHE A 80 -15.66 -2.70 -2.86
C PHE A 80 -15.93 -2.03 -4.22
N PRO A 81 -16.03 -0.69 -4.29
CA PRO A 81 -16.42 0.00 -5.54
C PRO A 81 -15.25 0.20 -6.52
N GLY A 82 -14.02 -0.14 -6.12
CA GLY A 82 -12.84 0.05 -6.94
C GLY A 82 -12.54 -1.14 -7.86
N PRO A 83 -11.74 -0.93 -8.92
CA PRO A 83 -11.49 -1.96 -9.92
C PRO A 83 -10.35 -2.89 -9.48
N LEU A 84 -10.69 -3.99 -8.82
CA LEU A 84 -9.74 -5.03 -8.36
C LEU A 84 -9.46 -6.09 -9.42
#